data_AF-A0A2S5M4W7-F1
#
_entry.id   AF-A0A2S5M4W7-F1
#
_cell.length_a   1.000
_cell.length_b   1.000
_cell.length_c   1.000
_cell.angle_alpha   90.00
_cell.angle_beta   90.00
_cell.angle_gamma   90.00
#
_symmetry.space_group_name_H-M   'P 1'
#
loop_
_entity.id
_entity.type
_entity.pdbx_description
1 polymer ?
#
loop_
_entity_poly.entity_id
_entity_poly.type
_entity_poly.pdbx_seq_one_letter_code
_entity_poly.pdbx_strand_id
1 'polypeptide(L)' 'MGLSAQHILLLLIVALLLFGRGKISELMGDVAKGIKSFKKGMAEEDDVAKTMSPPTIDNDTTKNDRTKTG' A
#
# COMPACT_ATOMS: atom_id res chain seq x y z
N MET A 1 -1.70 19.59 -26.90
CA MET A 1 -2.99 19.11 -26.36
C MET A 1 -2.76 17.77 -25.69
N GLY A 2 -2.15 17.78 -24.49
CA GLY A 2 -1.83 16.56 -23.76
C GLY A 2 -3.00 16.10 -22.91
N LEU A 3 -2.99 14.81 -22.52
CA LEU A 3 -3.91 14.27 -21.53
C LEU A 3 -3.65 14.97 -20.19
N SER A 4 -4.29 16.11 -19.99
CA SER A 4 -4.27 16.82 -18.71
C SER A 4 -5.00 15.99 -17.65
N ALA A 5 -4.71 16.25 -16.38
CA ALA A 5 -5.36 15.55 -15.27
C ALA A 5 -6.90 15.56 -15.36
N GLN A 6 -7.50 16.60 -15.96
CA GLN A 6 -8.94 16.66 -16.24
C GLN A 6 -9.42 15.57 -17.21
N HIS A 7 -8.64 15.23 -18.24
CA HIS A 7 -9.00 14.20 -19.22
C HIS A 7 -8.97 12.81 -18.59
N ILE A 8 -7.96 12.54 -17.76
CA ILE A 8 -7.85 11.28 -17.02
C ILE A 8 -8.99 11.15 -16.00
N LEU A 9 -9.34 12.22 -15.29
CA LEU A 9 -10.45 12.21 -14.34
C LEU A 9 -11.80 11.91 -15.01
N LEU A 10 -12.06 12.51 -16.17
CA LEU A 10 -13.30 12.29 -16.93
C LEU A 10 -13.39 10.85 -17.44
N LEU A 11 -12.27 10.28 -17.90
CA LEU A 11 -12.19 8.89 -18.33
C LEU A 11 -12.42 7.90 -17.18
N LEU A 12 -11.91 8.20 -15.97
CA LEU A 12 -12.14 7.41 -14.76
C LEU A 12 -13.62 7.39 -14.35
N ILE A 13 -14.32 8.53 -14.43
CA ILE A 13 -15.75 8.61 -14.13
C ILE A 13 -16.54 7.73 -15.10
N VAL A 14 -16.28 7.84 -16.41
CA VAL A 14 -16.95 7.03 -17.43
C VAL A 14 -16.65 5.54 -17.25
N ALA A 15 -15.40 5.19 -16.94
CA ALA A 15 -15.03 3.81 -16.65
C ALA A 15 -15.78 3.27 -15.41
N LEU A 16 -15.91 4.03 -14.33
CA LEU A 16 -16.69 3.63 -13.16
C LEU A 16 -18.19 3.39 -13.49
N LEU A 17 -18.77 4.20 -14.37
CA LEU A 17 -20.16 4.05 -14.82
C LEU A 17 -20.35 2.79 -15.68
N LEU A 18 -19.42 2.49 -16.59
CA LEU A 18 -19.49 1.33 -17.49
C LEU A 18 -19.22 0.01 -16.77
N PHE A 19 -18.18 -0.03 -15.93
CA PHE A 19 -17.79 -1.24 -15.24
C PHE A 19 -18.53 -1.44 -13.90
N GLY A 20 -19.08 -0.35 -13.34
CA GLY A 20 -19.75 -0.35 -12.04
C GLY A 20 -18.79 -0.58 -10.86
N ARG A 21 -19.22 -0.18 -9.66
CA ARG A 21 -18.42 -0.34 -8.42
C ARG A 21 -18.10 -1.79 -8.06
N GLY A 22 -18.93 -2.74 -8.49
CA GLY A 22 -18.79 -4.16 -8.13
C GLY A 22 -17.58 -4.82 -8.79
N LYS A 23 -17.45 -4.67 -10.11
CA LYS A 23 -16.37 -5.29 -10.89
C LYS A 23 -15.00 -4.68 -10.59
N ILE A 24 -14.94 -3.36 -10.40
CA ILE A 24 -13.68 -2.66 -10.08
C ILE A 24 -13.15 -3.09 -8.70
N SER A 25 -14.01 -3.28 -7.70
CA SER A 25 -13.56 -3.65 -6.35
C SER A 25 -13.00 -5.07 -6.29
N GLU A 26 -13.56 -6.01 -7.06
CA GLU A 26 -13.07 -7.38 -7.17
C GLU A 26 -11.72 -7.43 -7.90
N LEU A 27 -11.62 -6.75 -9.05
CA LEU A 27 -10.37 -6.64 -9.83
C LEU A 27 -9.26 -5.90 -9.06
N MET A 28 -9.59 -4.83 -8.34
CA MET A 28 -8.62 -4.11 -7.50
C MET A 28 -8.11 -4.98 -6.34
N GLY A 29 -8.95 -5.89 -5.81
CA GLY A 29 -8.52 -6.86 -4.80
C GLY A 29 -7.43 -7.80 -5.31
N ASP A 30 -7.57 -8.32 -6.53
CA ASP A 30 -6.60 -9.24 -7.12
C ASP A 30 -5.33 -8.52 -7.60
N VAL A 31 -5.48 -7.31 -8.17
CA VAL A 31 -4.35 -6.43 -8.50
C VAL A 31 -3.57 -6.05 -7.24
N ALA A 32 -4.25 -5.70 -6.13
CA ALA A 32 -3.61 -5.35 -4.88
C ALA A 32 -2.83 -6.53 -4.27
N LYS A 33 -3.36 -7.75 -4.34
CA LYS A 33 -2.62 -8.97 -3.91
C LYS A 33 -1.37 -9.19 -4.76
N GLY A 34 -1.45 -9.00 -6.08
CA GLY A 34 -0.33 -9.11 -7.01
C GLY A 34 0.76 -8.08 -6.71
N ILE A 35 0.39 -6.81 -6.58
CA ILE A 35 1.32 -5.72 -6.25
C ILE A 35 1.91 -5.89 -4.85
N LYS A 36 1.14 -6.35 -3.86
CA LYS A 36 1.65 -6.62 -2.49
C LYS A 36 2.67 -7.76 -2.49
N SER A 37 2.42 -8.83 -3.24
CA SER A 37 3.34 -9.95 -3.37
C SER A 37 4.62 -9.56 -4.12
N PHE A 38 4.48 -8.75 -5.17
CA PHE A 38 5.61 -8.18 -5.90
C PHE A 38 6.46 -7.27 -5.01
N LYS A 39 5.82 -6.35 -4.27
CA LYS A 39 6.52 -5.47 -3.33
C LYS A 39 7.17 -6.25 -2.19
N LYS A 40 6.53 -7.31 -1.68
CA LYS A 40 7.12 -8.19 -0.67
C LYS A 40 8.32 -8.96 -1.23
N GLY A 41 8.25 -9.50 -2.44
CA GLY A 41 9.37 -10.18 -3.08
C GLY A 41 10.56 -9.25 -3.33
N MET A 42 10.32 -8.02 -3.80
CA MET A 42 11.39 -7.01 -3.95
C MET A 42 11.96 -6.55 -2.61
N ALA A 43 11.09 -6.36 -1.60
CA ALA A 43 11.55 -6.01 -0.26
C ALA A 43 12.35 -7.15 0.38
N GLU A 44 12.03 -8.41 0.10
CA GLU A 44 12.83 -9.56 0.56
C GLU A 44 14.19 -9.62 -0.14
N GLU A 45 14.33 -9.22 -1.41
CA GLU A 45 15.66 -9.06 -2.03
C GLU A 45 16.47 -7.92 -1.40
N ASP A 46 15.84 -6.79 -1.05
CA ASP A 46 16.48 -5.69 -0.32
C ASP A 46 16.75 -6.02 1.17
N ASP A 47 15.88 -6.78 1.82
CA ASP A 47 16.01 -7.21 3.23
C ASP A 47 16.95 -8.40 3.39
N VAL A 48 17.15 -9.26 2.37
CA VAL A 48 18.21 -10.28 2.38
C VAL A 48 19.60 -9.61 2.35
N ALA A 49 19.73 -8.44 1.71
CA ALA A 49 20.93 -7.61 1.84
C ALA A 49 21.05 -6.93 3.22
N LYS A 50 19.95 -6.79 3.98
CA LYS A 50 19.91 -6.14 5.30
C LYS A 50 19.96 -7.11 6.49
N THR A 51 19.59 -8.37 6.30
CA THR A 51 19.51 -9.41 7.35
C THR A 51 20.86 -10.05 7.70
N MET A 52 21.98 -9.61 7.11
CA MET A 52 23.32 -9.91 7.65
C MET A 52 23.73 -8.97 8.81
N SER A 53 22.82 -8.12 9.30
CA SER A 53 23.01 -7.42 10.57
C SER A 53 22.16 -8.10 11.66
N PRO A 54 22.75 -8.56 12.78
CA PRO A 54 22.01 -9.15 13.90
C PRO A 54 20.93 -8.19 14.42
N PRO A 55 19.84 -8.71 15.03
CA PRO A 55 18.67 -7.90 15.35
C PRO A 55 19.05 -6.82 16.36
N THR A 56 19.14 -5.56 15.91
CA THR A 56 19.03 -4.42 16.81
C THR A 56 17.55 -4.29 17.15
N ILE A 57 17.25 -4.58 18.41
CA ILE A 57 15.97 -4.32 19.06
C ILE A 57 15.77 -2.80 19.05
N ASP A 58 15.05 -2.29 18.06
CA ASP A 58 14.56 -0.91 18.05
C ASP A 58 13.11 -0.92 17.58
N ASN A 59 12.20 -1.16 18.53
CA ASN A 59 10.95 -0.43 18.52
C ASN A 59 10.49 -0.22 19.97
N ASP A 60 11.14 0.76 20.59
CA ASP A 60 10.57 1.50 21.71
C ASP A 60 9.27 2.18 21.23
N THR A 61 8.15 1.47 21.35
CA THR A 61 6.84 2.10 21.47
C THR A 61 6.31 1.88 22.89
N THR A 62 7.15 2.16 23.88
CA THR A 62 6.74 2.33 25.28
C THR A 62 6.32 3.77 25.51
N LYS A 63 5.16 4.19 24.99
CA LYS A 63 4.45 5.37 25.50
C LYS A 63 2.94 5.19 25.33
N ASN A 64 2.37 4.36 26.20
CA ASN A 64 0.95 4.39 26.51
C ASN A 64 0.80 4.57 28.03
N ASP A 65 0.58 5.83 28.41
CA ASP A 65 -0.21 6.30 29.54
C ASP A 65 -0.12 5.58 30.89
N ARG A 66 0.84 6.02 31.72
CA ARG A 66 0.73 5.97 33.19
C ARG A 66 1.08 7.32 33.82
N THR A 67 0.33 8.35 33.49
CA THR A 67 0.18 9.56 34.32
C THR A 67 -1.03 9.41 35.23
N LYS A 68 -0.89 8.58 36.28
CA LYS A 68 -1.74 8.64 37.46
C LYS A 68 -0.91 8.34 38.69
N THR A 69 -0.13 9.34 39.09
CA THR A 69 0.52 9.45 40.40
C THR A 69 -0.54 9.82 41.43
N GLY A 70 -0.78 8.92 42.37
CA GLY A 70 -1.20 9.24 43.73
C GLY A 70 0.00 9.16 44.65
#